data_AF-A0A7Y9MF25-F1
#
_entry.id   AF-A0A7Y9MF25-F1
#
_cell.length_a   1.000
_cell.length_b   1.000
_cell.length_c   1.000
_cell.angle_alpha   90.00
_cell.angle_beta   90.00
_cell.angle_gamma   90.00
#
_symmetry.space_group_name_H-M   'P 1'
#
loop_
_entity.id
_entity.type
_entity.pdbx_description
1 polymer ?
#
loop_
_entity_poly.entity_id
_entity_poly.type
_entity_poly.pdbx_seq_one_letter_code
_entity_poly.pdbx_strand_id
1 'polypeptide(L)'
;MTDLSLRLPDSRLRAVLNLGAKPAAAISLPPRFADPALFADWDPDSGMSSLFVDFEDGQLHLEFRDGTVDSHFHTSEGEETDRSPWPAGDSVILVEWASVLLADFHSLLPGLFDDITQAAAWHEEGFDLYVCEVEGPVQLDLLEIQVQGELMTLPWLGAGTVSNDHVDGEGHRIALYWGPGDSEPDLAIADAWLDPGTEEPTTRAVPGVDWTEIGWPEDEVLEWLKGIYLNHHVIPAAEGTLLEAVLRRLGGLEA
;
A
#
# COMPACT_ATOMS: atom_id res chain seq x y z
N MET A 1 18.38 19.29 9.24
CA MET A 1 16.92 19.48 8.96
C MET A 1 16.60 18.86 7.62
N THR A 2 15.92 17.71 7.62
CA THR A 2 15.41 17.05 6.42
C THR A 2 14.13 17.77 6.03
N ASP A 3 14.20 18.63 5.01
CA ASP A 3 13.01 19.30 4.51
C ASP A 3 12.06 18.25 3.90
N LEU A 4 11.00 17.89 4.62
CA LEU A 4 9.98 16.94 4.16
C LEU A 4 9.16 17.47 2.96
N SER A 5 9.41 18.70 2.52
CA SER A 5 8.91 19.24 1.25
C SER A 5 9.83 18.94 0.05
N LEU A 6 11.09 18.54 0.30
CA LEU A 6 12.04 18.19 -0.76
C LEU A 6 11.85 16.72 -1.17
N ARG A 7 11.09 16.54 -2.25
CA ARG A 7 10.79 15.24 -2.84
C ARG A 7 11.41 15.14 -4.22
N LEU A 8 11.66 13.91 -4.65
CA LEU A 8 11.78 13.63 -6.07
C LEU A 8 10.50 14.11 -6.78
N PRO A 9 10.60 14.54 -8.04
CA PRO A 9 9.41 14.88 -8.79
C PRO A 9 8.52 13.65 -8.92
N ASP A 10 7.20 13.85 -8.80
CA ASP A 10 6.25 12.81 -9.16
C ASP A 10 6.48 12.38 -10.61
N SER A 11 6.30 11.09 -10.85
CA SER A 11 6.44 10.48 -12.16
C SER A 11 5.12 9.84 -12.60
N ARG A 12 5.07 9.43 -13.86
CA ARG A 12 3.90 8.76 -14.42
C ARG A 12 4.29 7.35 -14.83
N LEU A 13 3.63 6.36 -14.25
CA LEU A 13 3.68 4.98 -14.70
C LEU A 13 2.47 4.70 -15.60
N ARG A 14 2.72 4.01 -16.72
CA ARG A 14 1.67 3.51 -17.60
C ARG A 14 1.83 2.01 -17.77
N ALA A 15 0.74 1.29 -17.58
CA ALA A 15 0.70 -0.15 -17.73
C ALA A 15 -0.44 -0.52 -18.69
N VAL A 16 -0.12 -1.36 -19.68
CA VAL A 16 -1.11 -1.98 -20.56
C VAL A 16 -1.29 -3.41 -20.09
N LEU A 17 -2.45 -3.69 -19.50
CA LEU A 17 -2.75 -4.95 -18.82
C LEU A 17 -3.90 -5.68 -19.49
N ASN A 18 -3.91 -7.01 -19.37
CA ASN A 18 -5.03 -7.84 -19.78
C ASN A 18 -5.96 -8.08 -18.59
N LEU A 19 -6.91 -7.17 -18.37
CA LEU A 19 -7.88 -7.26 -17.26
C LEU A 19 -9.13 -8.07 -17.61
N GLY A 20 -9.21 -8.60 -18.83
CA GLY A 20 -10.34 -9.43 -19.27
C GLY A 20 -11.71 -8.74 -19.18
N ALA A 21 -12.72 -9.54 -18.87
CA ALA A 21 -14.07 -9.04 -18.65
C ALA A 21 -14.18 -8.36 -17.29
N LYS A 22 -14.99 -7.31 -17.21
CA LYS A 22 -15.24 -6.54 -15.98
C LYS A 22 -16.71 -6.58 -15.55
N PRO A 23 -17.26 -7.74 -15.19
CA PRO A 23 -18.62 -7.86 -14.66
C PRO A 23 -18.97 -6.86 -13.54
N ALA A 24 -18.05 -6.58 -12.61
CA ALA A 24 -18.32 -5.65 -11.51
C ALA A 24 -18.67 -4.24 -12.02
N ALA A 25 -18.00 -3.77 -13.06
CA ALA A 25 -18.26 -2.46 -13.69
C ALA A 25 -19.67 -2.32 -14.28
N ALA A 26 -20.44 -3.41 -14.46
CA ALA A 26 -21.83 -3.35 -14.92
C ALA A 26 -22.83 -3.06 -13.78
N ILE A 27 -22.40 -3.16 -12.52
CA ILE A 27 -23.25 -2.94 -11.35
C ILE A 27 -23.14 -1.47 -10.92
N SER A 28 -24.26 -0.74 -10.99
CA SER A 28 -24.28 0.67 -10.57
C SER A 28 -24.34 0.78 -9.05
N LEU A 29 -23.25 1.27 -8.45
CA LEU A 29 -23.22 1.57 -7.02
C LEU A 29 -24.13 2.75 -6.65
N PRO A 30 -24.73 2.73 -5.44
CA PRO A 30 -25.35 3.91 -4.84
C PRO A 30 -24.35 5.09 -4.79
N PRO A 31 -24.78 6.35 -5.00
CA PRO A 31 -23.87 7.51 -5.06
C PRO A 31 -22.96 7.70 -3.84
N ARG A 32 -23.36 7.19 -2.67
CA ARG A 32 -22.57 7.25 -1.45
C ARG A 32 -21.35 6.35 -1.45
N PHE A 33 -21.33 5.33 -2.31
CA PHE A 33 -20.25 4.37 -2.48
C PHE A 33 -19.47 4.63 -3.77
N ALA A 34 -19.56 5.84 -4.34
CA ALA A 34 -18.97 6.15 -5.63
C ALA A 34 -17.43 6.26 -5.59
N ASP A 35 -16.84 6.44 -4.40
CA ASP A 35 -15.40 6.67 -4.24
C ASP A 35 -14.83 5.96 -2.99
N PRO A 36 -14.82 4.62 -2.95
CA PRO A 36 -14.15 3.87 -1.89
C PRO A 36 -12.63 3.91 -2.05
N ALA A 37 -11.91 3.79 -0.93
CA ALA A 37 -10.54 3.30 -0.97
C ALA A 37 -10.56 1.77 -1.11
N LEU A 38 -9.70 1.23 -1.99
CA LEU A 38 -9.68 -0.19 -2.34
C LEU A 38 -8.32 -0.81 -2.07
N PHE A 39 -8.32 -1.88 -1.30
CA PHE A 39 -7.13 -2.70 -1.06
C PHE A 39 -7.45 -4.15 -1.35
N ALA A 40 -6.51 -4.88 -1.92
CA ALA A 40 -6.63 -6.30 -2.14
C ALA A 40 -5.33 -7.00 -1.81
N ASP A 41 -5.43 -8.24 -1.34
CA ASP A 41 -4.29 -9.09 -1.05
C ASP A 41 -4.53 -10.49 -1.62
N TRP A 42 -3.44 -11.22 -1.83
CA TRP A 42 -3.47 -12.61 -2.28
C TRP A 42 -2.41 -13.41 -1.53
N ASP A 43 -2.88 -14.43 -0.81
CA ASP A 43 -2.03 -15.43 -0.18
C ASP A 43 -1.82 -16.61 -1.15
N PRO A 44 -0.62 -16.76 -1.73
CA PRO A 44 -0.31 -17.86 -2.65
C PRO A 44 -0.29 -19.23 -1.97
N ASP A 45 -0.02 -19.30 -0.67
CA ASP A 45 0.07 -20.56 0.06
C ASP A 45 -1.31 -21.17 0.29
N SER A 46 -2.29 -20.33 0.61
CA SER A 46 -3.68 -20.76 0.78
C SER A 46 -4.52 -20.62 -0.49
N GLY A 47 -4.05 -19.87 -1.49
CA GLY A 47 -4.82 -19.51 -2.68
C GLY A 47 -5.99 -18.57 -2.37
N MET A 48 -5.96 -17.88 -1.24
CA MET A 48 -7.02 -16.98 -0.79
C MET A 48 -6.73 -15.57 -1.26
N SER A 49 -7.76 -14.86 -1.74
CA SER A 49 -7.66 -13.43 -2.02
C SER A 49 -8.67 -12.65 -1.20
N SER A 50 -8.29 -11.48 -0.71
CA SER A 50 -9.14 -10.58 0.06
C SER A 50 -9.33 -9.25 -0.64
N LEU A 51 -10.46 -8.60 -0.37
CA LEU A 51 -10.78 -7.25 -0.83
C LEU A 51 -11.33 -6.44 0.34
N PHE A 52 -10.77 -5.26 0.54
CA PHE A 52 -11.20 -4.28 1.53
C PHE A 52 -11.75 -3.07 0.79
N VAL A 53 -13.01 -2.75 1.07
CA VAL A 53 -13.72 -1.59 0.51
C VAL A 53 -13.98 -0.61 1.65
N ASP A 54 -13.22 0.46 1.66
CA ASP A 54 -13.13 1.36 2.81
C ASP A 54 -13.80 2.71 2.56
N PHE A 55 -14.46 3.21 3.60
CA PHE A 55 -15.17 4.48 3.65
C PHE A 55 -14.96 5.14 5.02
N GLU A 56 -15.11 6.46 5.10
CA GLU A 56 -14.98 7.22 6.35
C GLU A 56 -15.87 6.69 7.50
N ASP A 57 -17.03 6.11 7.18
CA ASP A 57 -18.01 5.63 8.17
C ASP A 57 -18.07 4.09 8.32
N GLY A 58 -17.14 3.36 7.71
CA GLY A 58 -16.99 1.91 7.89
C GLY A 58 -16.35 1.20 6.70
N GLN A 59 -16.17 -0.11 6.83
CA GLN A 59 -15.49 -0.93 5.83
C GLN A 59 -16.28 -2.21 5.53
N LEU A 60 -16.18 -2.70 4.30
CA LEU A 60 -16.61 -4.04 3.90
C LEU A 60 -15.36 -4.87 3.56
N HIS A 61 -15.18 -5.98 4.26
CA HIS A 61 -14.10 -6.93 4.00
C HIS A 61 -14.70 -8.21 3.39
N LEU A 62 -14.08 -8.69 2.32
CA LEU A 62 -14.47 -9.91 1.62
C LEU A 62 -13.27 -10.83 1.43
N GLU A 63 -13.52 -12.13 1.49
CA GLU A 63 -12.53 -13.18 1.26
C GLU A 63 -13.06 -14.15 0.20
N PHE A 64 -12.22 -14.51 -0.77
CA PHE A 64 -12.53 -15.51 -1.78
C PHE A 64 -11.71 -16.76 -1.49
N ARG A 65 -12.41 -17.86 -1.27
CA ARG A 65 -11.81 -19.17 -1.00
C ARG A 65 -12.69 -20.27 -1.56
N ASP A 66 -12.07 -21.25 -2.20
CA ASP A 66 -12.76 -22.47 -2.68
C ASP A 66 -14.01 -22.19 -3.56
N GLY A 67 -14.01 -21.08 -4.30
CA GLY A 67 -15.10 -20.67 -5.19
C GLY A 67 -16.25 -19.93 -4.51
N THR A 68 -16.13 -19.60 -3.23
CA THR A 68 -17.11 -18.82 -2.47
C THR A 68 -16.52 -17.51 -1.99
N VAL A 69 -17.37 -16.47 -1.95
CA VAL A 69 -17.05 -15.17 -1.32
C VAL A 69 -17.77 -15.09 0.01
N ASP A 70 -17.01 -14.94 1.08
CA ASP A 70 -17.50 -14.59 2.41
C ASP A 70 -17.26 -13.09 2.65
N SER A 71 -18.08 -12.46 3.49
CA SER A 71 -17.93 -11.03 3.79
C SER A 71 -18.42 -10.66 5.19
N HIS A 72 -17.81 -9.63 5.77
CA HIS A 72 -18.22 -9.00 7.02
C HIS A 72 -17.94 -7.50 6.96
N PHE A 73 -18.48 -6.74 7.92
CA PHE A 73 -18.30 -5.29 7.99
C PHE A 73 -17.42 -4.90 9.17
N HIS A 74 -16.82 -3.73 9.08
CA HIS A 74 -16.22 -3.04 10.22
C HIS A 74 -16.91 -1.69 10.41
N THR A 75 -17.09 -1.30 11.67
CA THR A 75 -17.57 0.04 12.01
C THR A 75 -16.48 1.09 11.79
N SER A 76 -16.82 2.38 11.92
CA SER A 76 -15.83 3.47 11.91
C SER A 76 -14.78 3.39 13.03
N GLU A 77 -15.00 2.54 14.04
CA GLU A 77 -14.03 2.28 15.12
C GLU A 77 -13.18 1.03 14.85
N GLY A 78 -13.34 0.39 13.68
CA GLY A 78 -12.65 -0.85 13.31
C GLY A 78 -13.21 -2.12 13.97
N GLU A 79 -14.37 -2.02 14.63
CA GLU A 79 -15.01 -3.21 15.24
C GLU A 79 -15.71 -4.06 14.18
N GLU A 80 -15.35 -5.35 14.11
CA GLU A 80 -15.97 -6.35 13.25
C GLU A 80 -17.46 -6.55 13.60
N THR A 81 -18.31 -6.62 12.57
CA THR A 81 -19.75 -6.85 12.73
C THR A 81 -20.40 -7.50 11.50
N ASP A 82 -21.38 -8.37 11.75
CA ASP A 82 -22.24 -8.93 10.70
C ASP A 82 -23.29 -7.92 10.20
N ARG A 83 -23.44 -6.78 10.89
CA ARG A 83 -24.46 -5.79 10.57
C ARG A 83 -23.85 -4.61 9.84
N SER A 84 -24.26 -4.44 8.59
CA SER A 84 -23.83 -3.28 7.80
C SER A 84 -24.07 -1.96 8.55
N PRO A 85 -23.05 -1.06 8.59
CA PRO A 85 -23.22 0.29 9.14
C PRO A 85 -24.11 1.18 8.25
N TRP A 86 -24.39 0.74 7.02
CA TRP A 86 -25.17 1.49 6.03
C TRP A 86 -26.61 0.97 5.88
N PRO A 87 -27.49 1.74 5.19
CA PRO A 87 -28.86 1.30 4.92
C PRO A 87 -28.91 0.01 4.11
N ALA A 88 -29.74 -0.94 4.54
CA ALA A 88 -29.79 -2.29 3.98
C ALA A 88 -29.92 -2.37 2.44
N GLY A 89 -30.67 -1.45 1.81
CA GLY A 89 -30.81 -1.42 0.36
C GLY A 89 -29.51 -1.06 -0.36
N ASP A 90 -28.76 -0.10 0.18
CA ASP A 90 -27.47 0.30 -0.36
C ASP A 90 -26.44 -0.82 -0.12
N SER A 91 -26.44 -1.40 1.10
CA SER A 91 -25.51 -2.44 1.50
C SER A 91 -25.61 -3.70 0.65
N VAL A 92 -26.82 -4.10 0.23
CA VAL A 92 -27.00 -5.27 -0.65
C VAL A 92 -26.31 -5.04 -1.99
N ILE A 93 -26.43 -3.85 -2.57
CA ILE A 93 -25.80 -3.52 -3.86
C ILE A 93 -24.27 -3.45 -3.70
N LEU A 94 -23.79 -2.88 -2.60
CA LEU A 94 -22.34 -2.82 -2.30
C LEU A 94 -21.74 -4.23 -2.20
N VAL A 95 -22.37 -5.13 -1.43
CA VAL A 95 -21.89 -6.51 -1.27
C VAL A 95 -21.93 -7.27 -2.58
N GLU A 96 -22.99 -7.10 -3.39
CA GLU A 96 -23.05 -7.70 -4.73
C GLU A 96 -21.90 -7.23 -5.62
N TRP A 97 -21.72 -5.91 -5.73
CA TRP A 97 -20.63 -5.32 -6.52
C TRP A 97 -19.25 -5.78 -6.05
N ALA A 98 -18.98 -5.72 -4.74
CA ALA A 98 -17.68 -6.08 -4.20
C ALA A 98 -17.39 -7.58 -4.31
N SER A 99 -18.40 -8.44 -4.21
CA SER A 99 -18.24 -9.89 -4.41
C SER A 99 -17.87 -10.22 -5.85
N VAL A 100 -18.50 -9.54 -6.81
CA VAL A 100 -18.17 -9.70 -8.23
C VAL A 100 -16.78 -9.13 -8.53
N LEU A 101 -16.43 -7.98 -7.95
CA LEU A 101 -15.09 -7.39 -8.08
C LEU A 101 -14.01 -8.32 -7.55
N LEU A 102 -14.20 -8.90 -6.36
CA LEU A 102 -13.23 -9.84 -5.79
C LEU A 102 -13.09 -11.10 -6.66
N ALA A 103 -14.18 -11.61 -7.23
CA ALA A 103 -14.12 -12.73 -8.15
C ALA A 103 -13.39 -12.39 -9.47
N ASP A 104 -13.64 -11.18 -10.02
CA ASP A 104 -12.94 -10.67 -11.20
C ASP A 104 -11.43 -10.56 -10.91
N PHE A 105 -11.04 -9.95 -9.78
CA PHE A 105 -9.66 -9.85 -9.32
C PHE A 105 -9.02 -11.23 -9.15
N HIS A 106 -9.68 -12.14 -8.43
CA HIS A 106 -9.17 -13.48 -8.17
C HIS A 106 -8.87 -14.26 -9.47
N SER A 107 -9.69 -14.06 -10.50
CA SER A 107 -9.52 -14.73 -11.80
C SER A 107 -8.24 -14.33 -12.56
N LEU A 108 -7.64 -13.20 -12.21
CA LEU A 108 -6.41 -12.70 -12.82
C LEU A 108 -5.14 -13.19 -12.09
N LEU A 109 -5.30 -13.85 -10.94
CA LEU A 109 -4.18 -14.33 -10.11
C LEU A 109 -3.63 -15.66 -10.64
N PRO A 110 -2.31 -15.89 -10.56
CA PRO A 110 -1.28 -14.98 -10.04
C PRO A 110 -0.81 -13.90 -11.04
N GLY A 111 -1.14 -14.05 -12.32
CA GLY A 111 -0.50 -13.30 -13.42
C GLY A 111 -0.59 -11.77 -13.28
N LEU A 112 -1.66 -11.25 -12.66
CA LEU A 112 -1.78 -9.83 -12.37
C LEU A 112 -0.65 -9.29 -11.49
N PHE A 113 -0.24 -10.00 -10.43
CA PHE A 113 0.86 -9.56 -9.57
C PHE A 113 2.18 -9.60 -10.31
N ASP A 114 2.42 -10.63 -11.13
CA ASP A 114 3.62 -10.70 -11.97
C ASP A 114 3.71 -9.50 -12.93
N ASP A 115 2.58 -9.09 -13.52
CA ASP A 115 2.51 -7.93 -14.40
C ASP A 115 2.71 -6.61 -13.63
N ILE A 116 2.09 -6.45 -12.45
CA ILE A 116 2.23 -5.25 -11.61
C ILE A 116 3.68 -5.08 -11.14
N THR A 117 4.30 -6.14 -10.63
CA THR A 117 5.69 -6.10 -10.16
C THR A 117 6.66 -5.80 -11.30
N GLN A 118 6.45 -6.38 -12.48
CA GLN A 118 7.26 -6.03 -13.66
C GLN A 118 7.07 -4.59 -14.10
N ALA A 119 5.83 -4.08 -14.09
CA ALA A 119 5.55 -2.70 -14.44
C ALA A 119 6.25 -1.71 -13.48
N ALA A 120 6.22 -1.99 -12.17
CA ALA A 120 6.91 -1.20 -11.17
C ALA A 120 8.43 -1.25 -11.36
N ALA A 121 9.01 -2.43 -11.54
CA ALA A 121 10.45 -2.58 -11.78
C ALA A 121 10.91 -1.84 -13.05
N TRP A 122 10.14 -1.91 -14.14
CA TRP A 122 10.45 -1.16 -15.37
C TRP A 122 10.41 0.36 -15.14
N HIS A 123 9.44 0.83 -14.36
CA HIS A 123 9.35 2.24 -14.02
C HIS A 123 10.54 2.70 -13.16
N GLU A 124 11.00 1.89 -12.20
CA GLU A 124 12.22 2.16 -11.41
C GLU A 124 13.48 2.21 -12.28
N GLU A 125 13.55 1.41 -13.35
CA GLU A 125 14.60 1.48 -14.36
C GLU A 125 14.47 2.69 -15.30
N GLY A 126 13.39 3.48 -15.18
CA GLY A 126 13.15 4.71 -15.94
C GLY A 126 12.37 4.50 -17.25
N PHE A 127 11.65 3.38 -17.41
CA PHE A 127 10.75 3.16 -18.54
C PHE A 127 9.34 3.70 -18.27
N ASP A 128 8.77 4.43 -19.24
CA ASP A 128 7.47 5.09 -19.07
C ASP A 128 6.25 4.22 -19.42
N LEU A 129 6.44 2.97 -19.87
CA LEU A 129 5.36 2.09 -20.34
C LEU A 129 5.73 0.61 -20.19
N TYR A 130 4.87 -0.12 -19.49
CA TYR A 130 4.85 -1.58 -19.46
C TYR A 130 3.70 -2.12 -20.30
N VAL A 131 3.90 -3.25 -20.97
CA VAL A 131 2.86 -3.96 -21.74
C VAL A 131 2.96 -5.45 -21.42
N CYS A 132 1.88 -6.03 -20.91
CA CYS A 132 1.82 -7.46 -20.56
C CYS A 132 1.96 -8.35 -21.81
N GLU A 133 2.47 -9.56 -21.62
CA GLU A 133 2.52 -10.57 -22.69
C GLU A 133 1.14 -11.22 -22.86
N VAL A 134 0.71 -11.42 -24.11
CA VAL A 134 -0.55 -12.11 -24.44
C VAL A 134 -0.36 -13.09 -25.58
N GLU A 135 -0.98 -14.27 -25.47
CA GLU A 135 -0.86 -15.35 -26.46
C GLU A 135 -1.60 -15.07 -27.78
N GLY A 136 -2.55 -14.13 -27.79
CA GLY A 136 -3.36 -13.82 -28.96
C GLY A 136 -4.06 -12.46 -28.89
N PRO A 137 -4.78 -12.06 -29.95
CA PRO A 137 -5.47 -10.78 -29.99
C PRO A 137 -6.55 -10.70 -28.92
N VAL A 138 -6.36 -9.80 -27.95
CA VAL A 138 -7.31 -9.48 -26.87
C VAL A 138 -7.41 -7.97 -26.70
N GLN A 139 -8.49 -7.52 -26.07
CA GLN A 139 -8.60 -6.13 -25.65
C GLN A 139 -7.75 -5.93 -24.39
N LEU A 140 -6.87 -4.93 -24.43
CA LEU A 140 -6.02 -4.55 -23.31
C LEU A 140 -6.48 -3.21 -22.74
N ASP A 141 -6.17 -3.01 -21.47
CA ASP A 141 -6.49 -1.83 -20.70
C ASP A 141 -5.24 -1.01 -20.43
N LEU A 142 -5.23 0.25 -20.88
CA LEU A 142 -4.22 1.22 -20.46
C LEU A 142 -4.66 1.81 -19.11
N LEU A 143 -3.77 1.71 -18.12
CA LEU A 143 -3.82 2.42 -16.85
C LEU A 143 -2.70 3.45 -16.84
N GLU A 144 -3.02 4.68 -16.43
CA GLU A 144 -2.04 5.72 -16.17
C GLU A 144 -2.17 6.15 -14.70
N ILE A 145 -1.08 6.02 -13.93
CA ILE A 145 -1.05 6.43 -12.53
C ILE A 145 0.06 7.44 -12.31
N GLN A 146 -0.14 8.31 -11.32
CA GLN A 146 0.91 9.17 -10.79
C GLN A 146 1.59 8.43 -9.64
N VAL A 147 2.90 8.24 -9.76
CA VAL A 147 3.72 7.69 -8.67
C VAL A 147 4.29 8.88 -7.91
N GLN A 148 4.01 8.93 -6.60
CA GLN A 148 4.49 10.01 -5.77
C GLN A 148 6.01 9.89 -5.61
N GLY A 149 6.71 11.00 -5.81
CA GLY A 149 8.15 11.04 -5.62
C GLY A 149 8.55 10.83 -4.17
N GLU A 150 9.56 10.00 -3.95
CA GLU A 150 10.12 9.75 -2.63
C GLU A 150 10.66 11.03 -1.98
N LEU A 151 10.59 11.09 -0.65
CA LEU A 151 11.32 12.10 0.12
C LEU A 151 12.81 11.90 -0.09
N MET A 152 13.49 12.98 -0.45
CA MET A 152 14.94 12.95 -0.52
C MET A 152 15.51 12.92 0.90
N THR A 153 15.86 11.73 1.34
CA THR A 153 16.63 11.56 2.57
C THR A 153 18.12 11.75 2.25
N LEU A 154 18.81 12.49 3.11
CA LEU A 154 20.27 12.57 3.02
C LEU A 154 20.86 11.17 3.27
N PRO A 155 22.03 10.82 2.69
CA PRO A 155 22.75 9.64 3.16
C PRO A 155 23.05 9.80 4.65
N TRP A 156 23.29 8.69 5.35
CA TRP A 156 23.71 8.73 6.75
C TRP A 156 24.92 9.66 6.94
N LEU A 157 24.77 10.68 7.80
CA LEU A 157 25.81 11.69 8.04
C LEU A 157 26.52 11.50 9.39
N GLY A 158 26.01 10.62 10.24
CA GLY A 158 26.65 10.27 11.50
C GLY A 158 27.92 9.47 11.31
N ALA A 159 28.66 9.27 12.39
CA ALA A 159 29.72 8.29 12.46
C ALA A 159 29.14 6.87 12.30
N GLY A 160 29.97 5.94 11.86
CA GLY A 160 29.60 4.53 11.77
C GLY A 160 28.65 4.20 10.62
N THR A 161 27.97 3.07 10.76
CA THR A 161 27.01 2.52 9.81
C THR A 161 25.65 2.37 10.46
N VAL A 162 24.60 2.35 9.63
CA VAL A 162 23.23 2.13 10.08
C VAL A 162 22.53 1.09 9.21
N SER A 163 21.61 0.37 9.84
CA SER A 163 20.60 -0.46 9.17
C SER A 163 19.25 -0.19 9.84
N ASN A 164 18.17 -0.55 9.16
CA ASN A 164 16.83 -0.50 9.74
C ASN A 164 16.14 -1.84 9.49
N ASP A 165 15.38 -2.29 10.48
CA ASP A 165 14.64 -3.56 10.43
C ASP A 165 13.26 -3.39 11.05
N HIS A 166 12.33 -4.21 10.57
CA HIS A 166 11.00 -4.32 11.16
C HIS A 166 11.11 -4.93 12.56
N VAL A 167 10.38 -4.33 13.50
CA VAL A 167 10.21 -4.88 14.84
C VAL A 167 8.90 -5.65 14.86
N ASP A 168 8.96 -6.93 15.22
CA ASP A 168 7.77 -7.78 15.37
C ASP A 168 6.74 -7.12 16.31
N GLY A 169 5.50 -7.02 15.85
CA GLY A 169 4.39 -6.43 16.61
C GLY A 169 3.41 -5.64 15.74
N GLU A 170 2.45 -4.99 16.39
CA GLU A 170 1.46 -4.13 15.73
C GLU A 170 2.06 -2.78 15.29
N GLY A 171 1.50 -2.19 14.22
CA GLY A 171 1.83 -0.82 13.79
C GLY A 171 3.04 -0.68 12.87
N HIS A 172 3.50 -1.78 12.25
CA HIS A 172 4.61 -1.81 11.27
C HIS A 172 5.83 -1.00 11.73
N ARG A 173 6.26 -1.21 12.98
CA ARG A 173 7.35 -0.43 13.57
C ARG A 173 8.69 -0.80 12.92
N ILE A 174 9.50 0.20 12.65
CA ILE A 174 10.90 0.04 12.25
C ILE A 174 11.80 0.50 13.39
N ALA A 175 12.86 -0.26 13.69
CA ALA A 175 13.97 0.17 14.52
C ALA A 175 15.17 0.54 13.65
N LEU A 176 15.84 1.64 14.01
CA LEU A 176 17.12 2.06 13.47
C LEU A 176 18.24 1.51 14.35
N TYR A 177 19.15 0.74 13.73
CA TYR A 177 20.34 0.19 14.37
C TYR A 177 21.58 0.93 13.91
N TRP A 178 22.56 1.03 14.80
CA TRP A 178 23.82 1.70 14.57
C TRP A 178 25.01 0.84 15.01
N GLY A 179 26.13 0.98 14.30
CA GLY A 179 27.39 0.33 14.64
C GLY A 179 28.58 1.29 14.44
N PRO A 180 29.57 1.31 15.35
CA PRO A 180 30.74 2.18 15.21
C PRO A 180 31.69 1.74 14.08
N GLY A 181 32.12 2.70 13.26
CA GLY A 181 33.03 2.44 12.13
C GLY A 181 32.37 1.61 11.04
N ASP A 182 33.01 0.50 10.63
CA ASP A 182 32.46 -0.45 9.65
C ASP A 182 31.88 -1.70 10.33
N SER A 183 31.48 -1.60 11.60
CA SER A 183 30.87 -2.73 12.31
C SER A 183 29.48 -3.02 11.77
N GLU A 184 28.98 -4.21 12.08
CA GLU A 184 27.57 -4.53 11.91
C GLU A 184 26.73 -3.61 12.82
N PRO A 185 25.66 -2.97 12.31
CA PRO A 185 24.76 -2.18 13.13
C PRO A 185 23.87 -3.09 13.98
N ASP A 186 24.16 -3.21 15.27
CA ASP A 186 23.43 -4.07 16.22
C ASP A 186 22.86 -3.31 17.43
N LEU A 187 23.20 -2.03 17.58
CA LEU A 187 22.68 -1.18 18.65
C LEU A 187 21.46 -0.40 18.18
N ALA A 188 20.27 -0.73 18.71
CA ALA A 188 19.07 0.06 18.45
C ALA A 188 19.20 1.48 19.03
N ILE A 189 18.99 2.49 18.20
CA ILE A 189 19.13 3.91 18.58
C ILE A 189 17.83 4.71 18.47
N ALA A 190 16.91 4.31 17.58
CA ALA A 190 15.63 4.99 17.41
C ALA A 190 14.57 4.06 16.81
N ASP A 191 13.32 4.47 16.89
CA ASP A 191 12.14 3.78 16.35
C ASP A 191 11.29 4.71 15.50
N ALA A 192 10.57 4.16 14.53
CA ALA A 192 9.51 4.82 13.77
C ALA A 192 8.26 3.93 13.64
N TRP A 193 7.07 4.52 13.73
CA TRP A 193 5.79 3.82 13.57
C TRP A 193 4.67 4.81 13.20
N LEU A 194 3.53 4.30 12.77
CA LEU A 194 2.30 5.08 12.58
C LEU A 194 1.54 5.16 13.91
N ASP A 195 1.30 6.36 14.44
CA ASP A 195 0.52 6.49 15.68
C ASP A 195 -0.92 6.02 15.44
N PRO A 196 -1.43 5.04 16.21
CA PRO A 196 -2.75 4.47 15.96
C PRO A 196 -3.91 5.42 16.31
N GLY A 197 -3.65 6.50 17.06
CA GLY A 197 -4.66 7.50 17.41
C GLY A 197 -4.75 8.66 16.43
N THR A 198 -3.66 8.97 15.73
CA THR A 198 -3.62 10.09 14.78
C THR A 198 -3.34 9.69 13.34
N GLU A 199 -2.94 8.43 13.10
CA GLU A 199 -2.45 7.92 11.82
C GLU A 199 -1.27 8.73 11.27
N GLU A 200 -0.51 9.38 12.15
CA GLU A 200 0.65 10.19 11.76
C GLU A 200 1.96 9.44 12.08
N PRO A 201 2.95 9.51 11.18
CA PRO A 201 4.26 8.89 11.41
C PRO A 201 4.99 9.59 12.55
N THR A 202 5.38 8.80 13.54
CA THR A 202 6.03 9.22 14.77
C THR A 202 7.37 8.51 14.92
N THR A 203 8.34 9.19 15.55
CA THR A 203 9.65 8.63 15.85
C THR A 203 10.04 8.84 17.31
N ARG A 204 10.91 7.98 17.83
CA ARG A 204 11.41 8.07 19.21
C ARG A 204 12.83 7.53 19.35
N ALA A 205 13.64 8.24 20.12
CA ALA A 205 14.97 7.79 20.52
C ALA A 205 14.91 6.64 21.55
N VAL A 206 15.82 5.68 21.42
CA VAL A 206 16.06 4.69 22.48
C VAL A 206 16.74 5.38 23.66
N PRO A 207 16.28 5.17 24.92
CA PRO A 207 16.90 5.79 26.07
C PRO A 207 18.36 5.38 26.26
N GLY A 208 19.24 6.36 26.50
CA GLY A 208 20.65 6.12 26.84
C GLY A 208 21.62 6.08 25.66
N VAL A 209 21.17 6.39 24.45
CA VAL A 209 22.04 6.56 23.26
C VAL A 209 22.98 7.76 23.46
N ASP A 210 24.27 7.57 23.18
CA ASP A 210 25.24 8.66 23.14
C ASP A 210 25.29 9.30 21.76
N TRP A 211 24.43 10.31 21.54
CA TRP A 211 24.37 11.06 20.28
C TRP A 211 25.68 11.78 19.91
N THR A 212 26.58 11.99 20.88
CA THR A 212 27.91 12.55 20.58
C THR A 212 28.77 11.53 19.84
N GLU A 213 28.66 10.25 20.23
CA GLU A 213 29.36 9.13 19.57
C GLU A 213 28.75 8.84 18.19
N ILE A 214 27.42 8.90 18.07
CA ILE A 214 26.71 8.83 16.78
C ILE A 214 27.17 9.95 15.85
N GLY A 215 27.60 11.10 16.39
CA GLY A 215 28.12 12.22 15.60
C GLY A 215 27.04 12.94 14.79
N TRP A 216 25.76 12.71 15.09
CA TRP A 216 24.62 13.37 14.46
C TRP A 216 23.54 13.66 15.53
N PRO A 217 22.97 14.89 15.60
CA PRO A 217 22.01 15.23 16.65
C PRO A 217 20.75 14.37 16.61
N GLU A 218 20.22 14.07 17.81
CA GLU A 218 19.03 13.24 18.02
C GLU A 218 17.84 13.69 17.15
N ASP A 219 17.50 14.98 17.20
CA ASP A 219 16.37 15.53 16.46
C ASP A 219 16.52 15.37 14.95
N GLU A 220 17.73 15.51 14.41
CA GLU A 220 18.00 15.29 13.00
C GLU A 220 17.93 13.81 12.61
N VAL A 221 18.42 12.91 13.45
CA VAL A 221 18.31 11.45 13.22
C VAL A 221 16.84 11.02 13.26
N LEU A 222 16.05 11.54 14.20
CA LEU A 222 14.62 11.23 14.32
C LEU A 222 13.80 11.77 13.14
N GLU A 223 14.13 12.95 12.62
CA GLU A 223 13.51 13.50 11.40
C GLU A 223 13.92 12.71 10.15
N TRP A 224 15.19 12.33 10.05
CA TRP A 224 15.70 11.49 8.96
C TRP A 224 15.04 10.10 8.95
N LEU A 225 14.93 9.44 10.11
CA LEU A 225 14.26 8.15 10.24
C LEU A 225 12.77 8.26 9.90
N LYS A 226 12.12 9.38 10.27
CA LYS A 226 10.73 9.66 9.87
C LYS A 226 10.59 9.72 8.34
N GLY A 227 11.56 10.31 7.64
CA GLY A 227 11.60 10.33 6.18
C GLY A 227 11.73 8.93 5.56
N ILE A 228 12.60 8.09 6.13
CA ILE A 228 12.71 6.67 5.71
C ILE A 228 11.38 5.93 5.92
N TYR A 229 10.79 6.08 7.11
CA TYR A 229 9.51 5.44 7.42
C TYR A 229 8.41 5.88 6.44
N LEU A 230 8.34 7.18 6.14
CA LEU A 230 7.40 7.72 5.17
C LEU A 230 7.59 7.10 3.78
N ASN A 231 8.83 7.02 3.28
CA ASN A 231 9.10 6.41 1.98
C ASN A 231 8.75 4.92 1.92
N HIS A 232 8.97 4.18 3.00
CA HIS A 232 8.78 2.72 3.00
C HIS A 232 7.36 2.26 3.36
N HIS A 233 6.62 3.04 4.16
CA HIS A 233 5.34 2.59 4.73
C HIS A 233 4.14 3.49 4.44
N VAL A 234 4.36 4.76 4.09
CA VAL A 234 3.26 5.73 3.98
C VAL A 234 3.06 6.21 2.55
N ILE A 235 4.15 6.50 1.84
CA ILE A 235 4.08 6.84 0.42
C ILE A 235 3.78 5.54 -0.34
N PRO A 236 2.64 5.44 -1.04
CA PRO A 236 2.29 4.23 -1.76
C PRO A 236 3.34 3.89 -2.80
N ALA A 237 3.83 2.65 -2.76
CA ALA A 237 4.69 2.14 -3.82
C ALA A 237 3.95 2.14 -5.17
N ALA A 238 4.71 2.13 -6.27
CA ALA A 238 4.15 2.06 -7.61
C ALA A 238 3.24 0.83 -7.79
N GLU A 239 3.61 -0.31 -7.20
CA GLU A 239 2.81 -1.54 -7.21
C GLU A 239 1.44 -1.34 -6.55
N GLY A 240 1.40 -0.82 -5.33
CA GLY A 240 0.16 -0.58 -4.60
C GLY A 240 -0.74 0.43 -5.31
N THR A 241 -0.17 1.51 -5.81
CA THR A 241 -0.91 2.52 -6.59
C THR A 241 -1.47 1.93 -7.88
N LEU A 242 -0.72 1.06 -8.56
CA LEU A 242 -1.18 0.38 -9.77
C LEU A 242 -2.27 -0.65 -9.47
N LEU A 243 -2.13 -1.40 -8.37
CA LEU A 243 -3.13 -2.37 -7.91
C LEU A 243 -4.46 -1.67 -7.61
N GLU A 244 -4.44 -0.56 -6.89
CA GLU A 244 -5.66 0.24 -6.65
C GLU A 244 -6.30 0.69 -7.97
N ALA A 245 -5.49 1.19 -8.92
CA ALA A 245 -6.00 1.57 -10.24
C ALA A 245 -6.61 0.39 -11.01
N VAL A 246 -6.02 -0.81 -10.90
CA VAL A 246 -6.61 -2.04 -11.45
C VAL A 246 -7.96 -2.32 -10.81
N LEU A 247 -8.06 -2.30 -9.48
CA LEU A 247 -9.31 -2.55 -8.76
C LEU A 247 -10.40 -1.54 -9.14
N ARG A 248 -10.04 -0.26 -9.27
CA ARG A 248 -10.97 0.80 -9.72
C ARG A 248 -11.42 0.57 -11.17
N ARG A 249 -10.53 0.15 -12.08
CA ARG A 249 -10.87 -0.21 -13.46
C ARG A 249 -11.78 -1.43 -13.53
N LEU A 250 -11.51 -2.48 -12.74
CA LEU A 250 -12.33 -3.68 -12.66
C LEU A 250 -13.73 -3.35 -12.11
N GLY A 251 -13.79 -2.52 -11.07
CA GLY A 251 -15.01 -2.10 -10.40
C GLY A 251 -15.83 -1.04 -11.15
N GLY A 252 -15.31 -0.47 -12.24
CA GLY A 252 -15.98 0.58 -13.01
C GLY A 252 -16.05 1.94 -12.29
N LEU A 253 -15.05 2.25 -11.46
CA LEU A 253 -14.97 3.47 -10.65
C LEU A 253 -14.20 4.61 -11.31
N GLU A 254 -13.87 4.47 -12.59
CA GLU A 254 -13.17 5.53 -13.32
C GLU A 254 -14.15 6.59 -13.83
N ALA A 255 -13.85 7.86 -13.55
CA ALA A 255 -14.56 9.03 -14.08
C ALA A 255 -14.10 9.39 -15.51
#